data_AF-A0AA51LWE0-F1
#
_entry.id   AF-A0AA51LWE0-F1
#
_cell.length_a   1.000
_cell.length_b   1.000
_cell.length_c   1.000
_cell.angle_alpha   90.00
_cell.angle_beta   90.00
_cell.angle_gamma   90.00
#
_symmetry.space_group_name_H-M   'P 1'
#
loop_
_entity.id
_entity.type
_entity.pdbx_description
1 polymer ?
#
loop_
_entity_poly.entity_id
_entity_poly.type
_entity_poly.pdbx_seq_one_letter_code
_entity_poly.pdbx_strand_id
1 'polypeptide(L)'
;MHDPMVMAFGIRRPWPKIRRPHGSNSPRWGWRRGSCFAHAAGRELYFPSLITVWHVEPHGADALRGECRGTRWQWHIHHWHIQWNFLQNWRRRLLTRCAWCGGRSRKGDAVNHSHQWGGPKQPLWRGERGLFHSDCSSVERAHNLCLCDDPLLDHGDYGQCAFCGKFRAWRKTPTDADRHLAALPVGSRIPPEDIPRLQAMWQEGRS
;
A
#
# COMPACT_ATOMS: atom_id res chain seq x y z
N MET A 1 1.67 16.36 -2.27
CA MET A 1 0.65 16.40 -3.33
C MET A 1 -0.52 15.56 -2.86
N HIS A 2 -1.66 16.18 -2.56
CA HIS A 2 -2.87 15.49 -2.11
C HIS A 2 -3.58 14.85 -3.30
N ASP A 3 -4.09 13.64 -3.13
CA ASP A 3 -4.89 12.95 -4.14
C ASP A 3 -6.25 13.66 -4.27
N PRO A 4 -6.65 14.14 -5.47
CA PRO A 4 -7.95 14.79 -5.67
C PRO A 4 -9.14 13.83 -5.60
N MET A 5 -8.91 12.53 -5.36
CA MET A 5 -9.95 11.52 -5.26
C MET A 5 -10.55 11.46 -3.85
N VAL A 6 -11.80 11.89 -3.71
CA VAL A 6 -12.59 11.74 -2.47
C VAL A 6 -13.57 10.59 -2.62
N MET A 7 -13.64 9.67 -1.66
CA MET A 7 -14.59 8.55 -1.74
C MET A 7 -16.03 9.07 -1.60
N ALA A 8 -16.87 8.86 -2.62
CA ALA A 8 -18.29 9.20 -2.57
C ALA A 8 -19.06 8.16 -1.76
N PHE A 9 -19.00 6.89 -2.19
CA PHE A 9 -19.56 5.75 -1.46
C PHE A 9 -18.94 4.43 -1.93
N GLY A 10 -19.16 3.37 -1.16
CA GLY A 10 -18.71 2.02 -1.49
C GLY A 10 -19.86 1.02 -1.43
N ILE A 11 -20.04 0.24 -2.49
CA ILE A 11 -20.96 -0.89 -2.49
C ILE A 11 -20.22 -2.06 -1.85
N ARG A 12 -20.69 -2.51 -0.68
CA ARG A 12 -20.06 -3.62 0.06
C ARG A 12 -20.41 -4.95 -0.59
N ARG A 13 -19.47 -5.89 -0.57
CA ARG A 13 -19.79 -7.26 -0.98
C ARG A 13 -20.64 -7.94 0.11
N PRO A 14 -21.53 -8.88 -0.24
CA PRO A 14 -22.42 -9.50 0.75
C PRO A 14 -21.74 -10.55 1.64
N TRP A 15 -20.54 -11.03 1.29
CA TRP A 15 -19.79 -12.00 2.10
C TRP A 15 -18.66 -11.36 2.94
N PRO A 16 -18.60 -11.59 4.26
CA PRO A 16 -17.58 -10.99 5.11
C PRO A 16 -16.20 -11.64 4.95
N LYS A 17 -15.17 -10.96 5.45
CA LYS A 17 -13.87 -11.50 5.84
C LYS A 17 -13.90 -11.67 7.35
N ILE A 18 -13.64 -12.88 7.84
CA ILE A 18 -13.49 -13.11 9.27
C ILE A 18 -12.14 -12.52 9.69
N ARG A 19 -12.15 -11.61 10.66
CA ARG A 19 -10.96 -11.07 11.30
C ARG A 19 -10.92 -11.53 12.75
N ARG A 20 -9.70 -11.62 13.30
CA ARG A 20 -9.55 -11.75 14.75
C ARG A 20 -9.93 -10.40 15.37
N PRO A 21 -10.75 -10.38 16.42
CA PRO A 21 -11.11 -9.14 17.09
C PRO A 21 -9.86 -8.44 17.61
N HIS A 22 -9.83 -7.11 17.48
CA HIS A 22 -8.76 -6.29 18.03
C HIS A 22 -9.07 -6.00 19.51
N GLY A 23 -8.53 -6.82 20.41
CA GLY A 23 -8.69 -6.66 21.87
C GLY A 23 -9.69 -7.62 22.53
N SER A 24 -9.63 -7.70 23.86
CA SER A 24 -10.42 -8.62 24.69
C SER A 24 -11.90 -8.22 24.85
N ASN A 25 -12.24 -6.96 24.57
CA ASN A 25 -13.58 -6.37 24.77
C ASN A 25 -14.42 -6.25 23.49
N SER A 26 -14.19 -7.08 22.48
CA SER A 26 -15.05 -7.07 21.28
C SER A 26 -16.47 -7.54 21.62
N PRO A 27 -17.52 -6.78 21.28
CA PRO A 27 -18.90 -7.17 21.57
C PRO A 27 -19.23 -8.51 20.93
N ARG A 28 -19.97 -9.38 21.65
CA ARG A 28 -20.36 -10.71 21.15
C ARG A 28 -21.25 -10.64 19.91
N TRP A 29 -22.13 -9.65 19.87
CA TRP A 29 -23.09 -9.39 18.79
C TRP A 29 -23.20 -7.89 18.56
N GLY A 30 -23.29 -7.48 17.31
CA GLY A 30 -23.56 -6.08 16.98
C GLY A 30 -23.42 -5.78 15.51
N TRP A 31 -24.37 -5.05 14.96
CA TRP A 31 -24.29 -4.46 13.62
C TRP A 31 -24.54 -2.97 13.74
N ARG A 32 -23.60 -2.13 13.29
CA ARG A 32 -23.83 -0.68 13.19
C ARG A 32 -24.28 -0.34 11.78
N ARG A 33 -25.45 0.29 11.64
CA ARG A 33 -25.95 0.77 10.33
C ARG A 33 -24.91 1.71 9.71
N GLY A 34 -24.51 1.44 8.46
CA GLY A 34 -23.44 2.19 7.76
C GLY A 34 -22.00 1.73 8.08
N SER A 35 -21.81 0.82 9.03
CA SER A 35 -20.50 0.23 9.32
C SER A 35 -20.14 -0.87 8.31
N CYS A 36 -18.85 -1.01 8.01
CA CYS A 36 -18.31 -2.16 7.28
C CYS A 36 -17.95 -3.34 8.21
N PHE A 37 -18.23 -3.22 9.51
CA PHE A 37 -17.97 -4.25 10.50
C PHE A 37 -19.27 -4.69 11.17
N ALA A 38 -19.40 -6.01 11.33
CA ALA A 38 -20.39 -6.64 12.20
C ALA A 38 -19.68 -7.59 13.17
N HIS A 39 -20.30 -7.86 14.31
CA HIS A 39 -19.82 -8.81 15.30
C HIS A 39 -20.83 -9.95 15.43
N ALA A 40 -20.35 -11.18 15.36
CA ALA A 40 -21.17 -12.37 15.52
C ALA A 40 -20.38 -13.45 16.29
N ALA A 41 -20.93 -13.94 17.39
CA ALA A 41 -20.31 -14.94 18.26
C ALA A 41 -18.84 -14.59 18.64
N GLY A 42 -18.57 -13.33 18.95
CA GLY A 42 -17.22 -12.85 19.33
C GLY A 42 -16.21 -12.81 18.17
N ARG A 43 -16.67 -12.96 16.91
CA ARG A 43 -15.84 -12.76 15.70
C ARG A 43 -16.18 -11.44 15.04
N GLU A 44 -15.17 -10.73 14.56
CA GLU A 44 -15.34 -9.54 13.74
C GLU A 44 -15.49 -9.94 12.27
N LEU A 45 -16.60 -9.55 11.66
CA LEU A 45 -16.95 -9.75 10.27
C LEU A 45 -16.76 -8.43 9.51
N TYR A 46 -15.74 -8.37 8.66
CA TYR A 46 -15.46 -7.19 7.83
C TYR A 46 -16.02 -7.37 6.41
N PHE A 47 -16.85 -6.43 5.96
CA PHE A 47 -17.45 -6.39 4.62
C PHE A 47 -16.69 -5.37 3.75
N PRO A 48 -15.64 -5.78 3.02
CA PRO A 48 -14.92 -4.86 2.15
C PRO A 48 -15.79 -4.40 0.97
N SER A 49 -15.45 -3.24 0.40
CA SER A 49 -16.09 -2.73 -0.81
C SER A 49 -15.86 -3.67 -2.00
N LEU A 50 -16.95 -4.04 -2.68
CA LEU A 50 -16.92 -4.68 -3.99
C LEU A 50 -16.60 -3.65 -5.08
N ILE A 51 -17.24 -2.49 -4.98
CA ILE A 51 -17.10 -1.34 -5.88
C ILE A 51 -16.87 -0.12 -5.00
N THR A 52 -15.87 0.67 -5.31
CA THR A 52 -15.64 1.97 -4.69
C THR A 52 -15.90 3.05 -5.73
N VAL A 53 -16.79 3.99 -5.43
CA VAL A 53 -17.05 5.15 -6.27
C VAL A 53 -16.30 6.33 -5.67
N TRP A 54 -15.37 6.86 -6.43
CA TRP A 54 -14.60 8.05 -6.10
C TRP A 54 -15.18 9.23 -6.86
N HIS A 55 -15.25 10.38 -6.22
CA HIS A 55 -15.44 11.66 -6.89
C HIS A 55 -14.06 12.25 -7.17
N VAL A 56 -13.81 12.64 -8.42
CA VAL A 56 -12.58 13.31 -8.84
C VAL A 56 -12.89 14.78 -9.06
N GLU A 57 -12.31 15.65 -8.23
CA GLU A 57 -12.50 17.08 -8.43
C GLU A 57 -11.75 17.55 -9.69
N PRO A 58 -12.44 18.20 -10.66
CA PRO A 58 -11.84 18.58 -11.93
C PRO A 58 -10.72 19.62 -11.79
N HIS A 59 -10.66 20.34 -10.67
CA HIS A 59 -9.69 21.41 -10.41
C HIS A 59 -8.71 21.10 -9.27
N GLY A 60 -8.65 19.83 -8.81
CA GLY A 60 -7.73 19.40 -7.76
C GLY A 60 -8.21 19.64 -6.32
N ALA A 61 -7.47 19.10 -5.35
CA ALA A 61 -7.86 18.97 -3.94
C ALA A 61 -8.10 20.29 -3.17
N ASP A 62 -7.67 21.44 -3.73
CA ASP A 62 -7.84 22.77 -3.13
C ASP A 62 -8.82 23.66 -3.91
N ALA A 63 -9.66 23.05 -4.75
CA ALA A 63 -10.66 23.77 -5.52
C ALA A 63 -11.88 24.18 -4.66
N LEU A 64 -11.65 25.02 -3.65
CA LEU A 64 -12.66 25.84 -2.99
C LEU A 64 -13.36 26.81 -3.99
N ARG A 65 -13.20 26.64 -5.30
CA ARG A 65 -13.77 27.48 -6.37
C ARG A 65 -14.47 26.67 -7.48
N GLY A 66 -14.54 25.34 -7.38
CA GLY A 66 -15.07 24.49 -8.45
C GLY A 66 -16.59 24.34 -8.46
N GLU A 67 -17.12 23.85 -9.58
CA GLU A 67 -18.54 23.56 -9.86
C GLU A 67 -19.23 22.63 -8.84
N CYS A 68 -18.44 21.91 -8.03
CA CYS A 68 -18.94 20.96 -7.03
C CYS A 68 -19.12 21.57 -5.63
N ARG A 69 -18.76 22.86 -5.44
CA ARG A 69 -18.87 23.53 -4.14
C ARG A 69 -20.32 23.90 -3.85
N GLY A 70 -20.84 23.47 -2.69
CA GLY A 70 -22.19 23.80 -2.23
C GLY A 70 -23.32 22.94 -2.83
N THR A 71 -23.00 22.04 -3.76
CA THR A 71 -23.93 21.03 -4.28
C THR A 71 -23.73 19.70 -3.57
N ARG A 72 -24.66 18.74 -3.78
CA ARG A 72 -24.45 17.36 -3.33
C ARG A 72 -23.44 16.67 -4.27
N TRP A 73 -22.17 17.04 -4.16
CA TRP A 73 -21.03 16.55 -4.99
C TRP A 73 -20.99 15.04 -5.15
N GLN A 74 -21.47 14.30 -4.15
CA GLN A 74 -21.61 12.84 -4.19
C GLN A 74 -22.42 12.34 -5.39
N TRP A 75 -23.30 13.16 -5.97
CA TRP A 75 -24.20 12.83 -7.10
C TRP A 75 -23.74 13.39 -8.44
N HIS A 76 -22.56 14.02 -8.52
CA HIS A 76 -21.99 14.47 -9.78
C HIS A 76 -21.40 13.27 -10.53
N ILE A 77 -22.27 12.47 -11.18
CA ILE A 77 -21.93 11.20 -11.84
C ILE A 77 -20.82 11.38 -12.90
N HIS A 78 -20.79 12.53 -13.57
CA HIS A 78 -19.76 12.86 -14.57
C HIS A 78 -18.34 12.92 -14.00
N HIS A 79 -18.20 13.13 -12.69
CA HIS A 79 -16.92 13.18 -11.98
C HIS A 79 -16.60 11.88 -11.25
N TRP A 80 -17.40 10.84 -11.46
CA TRP A 80 -17.18 9.57 -10.79
C TRP A 80 -16.07 8.75 -11.46
N HIS A 81 -15.13 8.30 -10.64
CA HIS A 81 -14.21 7.24 -10.97
C HIS A 81 -14.62 5.96 -10.24
N ILE A 82 -15.06 4.96 -11.00
CA ILE A 82 -15.54 3.69 -10.45
C ILE A 82 -14.39 2.68 -10.41
N GLN A 83 -14.05 2.23 -9.20
CA GLN A 83 -13.05 1.20 -8.96
C GLN A 83 -13.71 -0.14 -8.62
N TRP A 84 -13.54 -1.11 -9.51
CA TRP A 84 -14.05 -2.47 -9.37
C TRP A 84 -13.03 -3.34 -8.61
N ASN A 85 -13.09 -3.34 -7.27
CA ASN A 85 -12.07 -3.97 -6.42
C ASN A 85 -11.91 -5.47 -6.67
N PHE A 86 -12.99 -6.18 -7.02
CA PHE A 86 -12.89 -7.61 -7.34
C PHE A 86 -12.14 -7.85 -8.65
N LEU A 87 -12.41 -7.06 -9.70
CA LEU A 87 -11.68 -7.15 -10.97
C LEU A 87 -10.20 -6.82 -10.77
N GLN A 88 -9.88 -5.82 -9.95
CA GLN A 88 -8.51 -5.49 -9.62
C GLN A 88 -7.81 -6.64 -8.88
N ASN A 89 -8.46 -7.28 -7.91
CA ASN A 89 -7.92 -8.44 -7.22
C ASN A 89 -7.71 -9.63 -8.16
N TRP A 90 -8.65 -9.88 -9.09
CA TRP A 90 -8.53 -10.92 -10.11
C TRP A 90 -7.37 -10.66 -11.05
N ARG A 91 -7.28 -9.44 -11.60
CA ARG A 91 -6.17 -8.98 -12.43
C ARG A 91 -4.84 -9.18 -11.73
N ARG A 92 -4.73 -8.79 -10.45
CA ARG A 92 -3.51 -8.96 -9.65
C ARG A 92 -3.13 -10.43 -9.46
N ARG A 93 -4.13 -11.28 -9.21
CA ARG A 93 -3.91 -12.72 -9.04
C ARG A 93 -3.45 -13.40 -10.33
N LEU A 94 -4.06 -13.06 -11.46
CA LEU A 94 -3.82 -13.77 -12.73
C LEU A 94 -2.63 -13.18 -13.51
N LEU A 95 -2.58 -11.86 -13.64
CA LEU A 95 -1.74 -11.18 -14.62
C LEU A 95 -0.56 -10.42 -14.00
N THR A 96 -0.76 -9.79 -12.85
CA THR A 96 0.30 -9.01 -12.19
C THR A 96 1.40 -9.94 -11.66
N ARG A 97 2.65 -9.51 -11.82
CA ARG A 97 3.84 -10.13 -11.25
C ARG A 97 4.55 -9.10 -10.38
N CYS A 98 5.21 -9.57 -9.33
CA CYS A 98 6.08 -8.71 -8.53
C CYS A 98 7.19 -8.16 -9.43
N ALA A 99 7.40 -6.85 -9.40
CA ALA A 99 8.44 -6.18 -10.21
C ALA A 99 9.86 -6.53 -9.76
N TRP A 100 10.03 -7.04 -8.53
CA TRP A 100 11.32 -7.48 -8.00
C TRP A 100 11.59 -8.95 -8.29
N CYS A 101 10.80 -9.87 -7.72
CA CYS A 101 11.06 -11.31 -7.84
C CYS A 101 10.37 -12.01 -9.02
N GLY A 102 9.53 -11.31 -9.79
CA GLY A 102 8.73 -11.90 -10.87
C GLY A 102 7.61 -12.84 -10.40
N GLY A 103 7.47 -13.06 -9.09
CA GLY A 103 6.51 -13.99 -8.50
C GLY A 103 5.04 -13.58 -8.71
N ARG A 104 4.14 -14.57 -8.70
CA ARG A 104 2.69 -14.36 -8.81
C ARG A 104 2.08 -13.95 -7.47
N SER A 105 0.97 -13.20 -7.51
CA SER A 105 0.18 -12.91 -6.32
C SER A 105 -0.55 -14.18 -5.82
N ARG A 106 -0.39 -14.52 -4.54
CA ARG A 106 -1.00 -15.68 -3.88
C ARG A 106 -1.85 -15.24 -2.67
N LYS A 107 -2.67 -16.15 -2.15
CA LYS A 107 -3.42 -15.91 -0.91
C LYS A 107 -2.44 -15.83 0.26
N GLY A 108 -2.45 -14.72 1.00
CA GLY A 108 -1.50 -14.46 2.10
C GLY A 108 -0.19 -13.79 1.65
N ASP A 109 0.06 -13.73 0.34
CA ASP A 109 1.28 -13.18 -0.25
C ASP A 109 0.92 -12.42 -1.54
N ALA A 110 0.26 -11.29 -1.35
CA ALA A 110 -0.30 -10.52 -2.45
C ALA A 110 0.73 -9.57 -3.07
N VAL A 111 0.63 -9.36 -4.39
CA VAL A 111 1.38 -8.32 -5.10
C VAL A 111 0.54 -7.05 -5.08
N ASN A 112 0.71 -6.22 -4.06
CA ASN A 112 -0.15 -5.05 -3.80
C ASN A 112 0.58 -3.84 -3.19
N HIS A 113 1.90 -3.89 -3.01
CA HIS A 113 2.70 -2.75 -2.59
C HIS A 113 3.19 -1.97 -3.81
N SER A 114 3.03 -0.66 -3.83
CA SER A 114 3.49 0.21 -4.92
C SER A 114 4.48 1.25 -4.38
N HIS A 115 5.49 1.61 -5.16
CA HIS A 115 6.32 2.79 -4.92
C HIS A 115 5.94 3.97 -5.82
N GLN A 116 4.93 3.77 -6.67
CA GLN A 116 4.44 4.77 -7.61
C GLN A 116 3.01 5.15 -7.22
N TRP A 117 2.75 6.46 -7.11
CA TRP A 117 1.42 6.99 -6.84
C TRP A 117 0.69 7.41 -8.13
N GLY A 118 1.42 7.88 -9.16
CA GLY A 118 0.85 8.46 -10.38
C GLY A 118 1.20 7.73 -11.68
N GLY A 119 1.48 6.43 -11.63
CA GLY A 119 1.82 5.66 -12.84
C GLY A 119 0.68 5.67 -13.88
N PRO A 120 1.00 5.57 -15.18
CA PRO A 120 -0.03 5.55 -16.23
C PRO A 120 -0.96 4.35 -16.06
N LYS A 121 -2.26 4.57 -16.26
CA LYS A 121 -3.27 3.52 -16.20
C LYS A 121 -2.94 2.43 -17.22
N GLN A 122 -2.82 1.20 -16.75
CA GLN A 122 -2.55 0.04 -17.59
C GLN A 122 -3.88 -0.65 -17.98
N PRO A 123 -4.05 -1.11 -19.23
CA PRO A 123 -5.24 -1.85 -19.67
C PRO A 123 -5.54 -3.08 -18.79
N LEU A 124 -6.81 -3.42 -18.62
CA LEU A 124 -7.26 -4.48 -17.69
C LEU A 124 -6.70 -5.87 -18.03
N TRP A 125 -6.41 -6.15 -19.30
CA TRP A 125 -5.82 -7.41 -19.77
C TRP A 125 -4.30 -7.50 -19.61
N ARG A 126 -3.66 -6.45 -19.08
CA ARG A 126 -2.21 -6.46 -18.77
C ARG A 126 -2.01 -6.46 -17.26
N GLY A 127 -0.99 -7.15 -16.76
CA GLY A 127 -0.58 -7.02 -15.36
C GLY A 127 -0.24 -5.57 -15.00
N GLU A 128 -0.49 -5.19 -13.74
CA GLU A 128 0.02 -3.92 -13.21
C GLU A 128 1.56 -3.99 -13.11
N ARG A 129 2.23 -2.87 -13.38
CA ARG A 129 3.70 -2.75 -13.26
C ARG A 129 4.04 -2.02 -11.96
N GLY A 130 5.28 -2.20 -11.47
CA GLY A 130 5.74 -1.50 -10.27
C GLY A 130 5.03 -1.92 -8.98
N LEU A 131 4.39 -3.09 -8.98
CA LEU A 131 3.82 -3.68 -7.77
C LEU A 131 4.75 -4.74 -7.21
N PHE A 132 4.76 -4.87 -5.89
CA PHE A 132 5.64 -5.74 -5.13
C PHE A 132 4.85 -6.56 -4.12
N HIS A 133 5.40 -7.71 -3.73
CA HIS A 133 5.08 -8.32 -2.44
C HIS A 133 5.60 -7.43 -1.30
N SER A 134 5.07 -7.60 -0.09
CA SER A 134 5.44 -6.76 1.06
C SER A 134 6.93 -6.86 1.39
N ASP A 135 7.49 -8.06 1.38
CA ASP A 135 8.91 -8.35 1.65
C ASP A 135 9.80 -7.87 0.51
N CYS A 136 9.44 -8.18 -0.74
CA CYS A 136 10.14 -7.70 -1.94
C CYS A 136 10.23 -6.17 -1.96
N SER A 137 9.18 -5.47 -1.54
CA SER A 137 9.18 -4.01 -1.42
C SER A 137 10.22 -3.51 -0.41
N SER A 138 10.46 -4.23 0.68
CA SER A 138 11.46 -3.86 1.69
C SER A 138 12.88 -4.10 1.19
N VAL A 139 13.11 -5.25 0.53
CA VAL A 139 14.41 -5.59 -0.07
C VAL A 139 14.78 -4.57 -1.15
N GLU A 140 13.88 -4.31 -2.10
CA GLU A 140 14.12 -3.35 -3.18
C GLU A 140 14.48 -1.96 -2.64
N ARG A 141 13.79 -1.49 -1.61
CA ARG A 141 14.09 -0.21 -0.96
C ARG A 141 15.47 -0.21 -0.30
N ALA A 142 15.86 -1.30 0.34
CA ALA A 142 17.18 -1.43 0.94
C ALA A 142 18.29 -1.39 -0.14
N HIS A 143 18.06 -2.02 -1.29
CA HIS A 143 18.99 -1.92 -2.43
C HIS A 143 19.15 -0.49 -2.95
N ASN A 144 18.10 0.33 -2.91
CA ASN A 144 18.11 1.72 -3.36
C ASN A 144 18.52 2.72 -2.27
N LEU A 145 18.73 2.27 -1.04
CA LEU A 145 19.12 3.11 0.09
C LEU A 145 20.65 3.32 0.08
N CYS A 146 21.09 4.56 0.34
CA CYS A 146 22.50 4.84 0.60
C CYS A 146 22.94 4.24 1.95
N LEU A 147 23.91 3.33 1.93
CA LEU A 147 24.44 2.64 3.12
C LEU A 147 25.80 3.16 3.62
N CYS A 148 26.33 4.24 3.04
CA CYS A 148 27.62 4.81 3.46
C CYS A 148 27.57 5.31 4.92
N ASP A 149 28.58 5.05 5.73
CA ASP A 149 28.58 5.54 7.12
C ASP A 149 28.69 7.07 7.18
N ASP A 150 29.46 7.67 6.27
CA ASP A 150 29.59 9.12 6.07
C ASP A 150 29.26 9.50 4.61
N PRO A 151 27.98 9.72 4.26
CA PRO A 151 27.60 10.05 2.90
C PRO A 151 27.81 11.54 2.60
N LEU A 152 28.33 11.84 1.40
CA LEU A 152 28.25 13.19 0.85
C LEU A 152 26.91 13.35 0.11
N LEU A 153 25.91 13.94 0.76
CA LEU A 153 24.55 14.12 0.22
C LEU A 153 24.38 15.49 -0.44
N ASP A 154 23.63 15.54 -1.53
CA ASP A 154 23.32 16.78 -2.29
C ASP A 154 22.55 17.85 -1.49
N HIS A 155 21.76 17.45 -0.48
CA HIS A 155 21.00 18.37 0.37
C HIS A 155 21.39 18.31 1.85
N GLY A 156 22.65 17.98 2.15
CA GLY A 156 23.18 17.96 3.51
C GLY A 156 22.83 16.67 4.26
N ASP A 157 21.61 16.56 4.80
CA ASP A 157 21.14 15.42 5.61
C ASP A 157 20.12 14.51 4.89
N TYR A 158 19.89 14.74 3.59
CA TYR A 158 19.08 13.89 2.72
C TYR A 158 19.48 14.03 1.25
N GLY A 159 18.94 13.12 0.43
CA GLY A 159 19.03 13.18 -1.02
C GLY A 159 20.01 12.17 -1.62
N GLN A 160 20.56 12.43 -2.80
CA GLN A 160 21.45 11.49 -3.48
C GLN A 160 22.87 11.56 -2.93
N CYS A 161 23.46 10.40 -2.64
CA CYS A 161 24.84 10.29 -2.19
C CYS A 161 25.81 10.34 -3.38
N ALA A 162 26.78 11.24 -3.34
CA ALA A 162 27.79 11.40 -4.39
C ALA A 162 28.68 10.16 -4.58
N PHE A 163 28.88 9.35 -3.54
CA PHE A 163 29.76 8.18 -3.60
C PHE A 163 29.09 6.96 -4.24
N CYS A 164 27.84 6.68 -3.90
CA CYS A 164 27.15 5.47 -4.36
C CYS A 164 25.95 5.73 -5.27
N GLY A 165 25.57 6.99 -5.51
CA GLY A 165 24.43 7.40 -6.32
C GLY A 165 23.05 7.07 -5.73
N LYS A 166 23.01 6.41 -4.57
CA LYS A 166 21.77 5.98 -3.91
C LYS A 166 21.18 7.09 -3.04
N PHE A 167 19.88 6.99 -2.75
CA PHE A 167 19.16 8.00 -2.00
C PHE A 167 19.20 7.74 -0.49
N ARG A 168 19.32 8.79 0.32
CA ARG A 168 19.12 8.77 1.77
C ARG A 168 17.92 9.66 2.14
N ALA A 169 16.99 9.10 2.90
CA ALA A 169 15.87 9.87 3.43
C ALA A 169 16.34 10.82 4.55
N TRP A 170 15.60 11.93 4.74
CA TRP A 170 15.86 12.95 5.75
C TRP A 170 16.20 12.37 7.11
N ARG A 171 17.44 12.63 7.56
CA ARG A 171 17.98 12.23 8.87
C ARG A 171 17.86 10.74 9.18
N LYS A 172 17.78 9.89 8.16
CA LYS A 172 17.69 8.45 8.33
C LYS A 172 19.07 7.81 8.23
N THR A 173 19.56 7.28 9.35
CA THR A 173 20.75 6.43 9.37
C THR A 173 20.38 5.00 8.97
N PRO A 174 21.15 4.32 8.10
CA PRO A 174 20.94 2.92 7.78
C PRO A 174 21.08 2.03 9.00
N THR A 175 20.13 1.13 9.18
CA THR A 175 20.15 0.11 10.23
C THR A 175 20.86 -1.15 9.74
N ASP A 176 21.23 -2.05 10.67
CA ASP A 176 21.79 -3.35 10.30
C ASP A 176 20.79 -4.22 9.54
N ALA A 177 19.48 -4.04 9.79
CA ALA A 177 18.45 -4.65 8.98
C ALA A 177 18.47 -4.13 7.53
N ASP A 178 18.67 -2.82 7.31
CA ASP A 178 18.80 -2.27 5.97
C ASP A 178 20.04 -2.83 5.26
N ARG A 179 21.18 -2.95 5.98
CA ARG A 179 22.41 -3.55 5.44
C ARG A 179 22.22 -5.03 5.09
N HIS A 180 21.60 -5.82 5.97
CA HIS A 180 21.30 -7.24 5.73
C HIS A 180 20.41 -7.42 4.50
N LEU A 181 19.33 -6.62 4.39
CA LEU A 181 18.41 -6.70 3.26
C LEU A 181 19.07 -6.28 1.93
N ALA A 182 19.93 -5.27 1.95
CA ALA A 182 20.64 -4.83 0.75
C ALA A 182 21.73 -5.81 0.27
N ALA A 183 22.20 -6.69 1.16
CA ALA A 183 23.16 -7.75 0.83
C ALA A 183 22.51 -8.97 0.15
N LEU A 184 21.18 -9.08 0.18
CA LEU A 184 20.46 -10.13 -0.54
C LEU A 184 20.65 -9.97 -2.06
N PRO A 185 20.62 -11.06 -2.86
CA PRO A 185 20.72 -10.95 -4.31
C PRO A 185 19.57 -10.14 -4.92
N VAL A 186 19.86 -9.40 -6.00
CA VAL A 186 18.83 -8.64 -6.73
C VAL A 186 17.74 -9.60 -7.23
N GLY A 187 16.48 -9.24 -6.98
CA GLY A 187 15.31 -10.05 -7.32
C GLY A 187 15.00 -11.17 -6.33
N SER A 188 15.83 -11.40 -5.31
CA SER A 188 15.54 -12.40 -4.28
C SER A 188 14.51 -11.89 -3.27
N ARG A 189 13.87 -12.84 -2.59
CA ARG A 189 13.01 -12.56 -1.44
C ARG A 189 13.81 -12.63 -0.14
N ILE A 190 13.19 -12.21 0.96
CA ILE A 190 13.72 -12.46 2.29
C ILE A 190 13.62 -13.97 2.56
N PRO A 191 14.73 -14.67 2.83
CA PRO A 191 14.69 -16.07 3.21
C PRO A 191 13.84 -16.27 4.48
N PRO A 192 12.97 -17.29 4.57
CA PRO A 192 12.15 -17.52 5.75
C PRO A 192 12.95 -17.61 7.07
N GLU A 193 14.16 -18.16 7.01
CA GLU A 193 15.11 -18.28 8.11
C GLU A 193 15.63 -16.93 8.64
N ASP A 194 15.65 -15.89 7.80
CA ASP A 194 16.11 -14.55 8.18
C ASP A 194 15.02 -13.71 8.85
N ILE A 195 13.75 -14.09 8.71
CA ILE A 195 12.61 -13.31 9.22
C ILE A 195 12.69 -13.09 10.74
N PRO A 196 12.93 -14.10 11.59
CA PRO A 196 13.02 -13.89 13.03
C PRO A 196 14.17 -12.94 13.41
N ARG A 197 15.30 -13.05 12.72
CA ARG A 197 16.48 -12.19 12.94
C ARG A 197 16.17 -10.74 12.57
N LEU A 198 15.55 -10.51 11.41
CA LEU A 198 15.14 -9.16 10.98
C LEU A 198 14.09 -8.56 11.91
N GLN A 199 13.16 -9.37 12.43
CA GLN A 199 12.19 -8.92 13.42
C GLN A 199 12.86 -8.42 14.70
N ALA A 200 13.89 -9.11 15.19
CA ALA A 200 14.67 -8.66 16.35
C ALA A 200 15.38 -7.33 16.06
N MET A 201 16.06 -7.21 14.92
CA MET A 201 16.72 -5.96 14.52
C MET A 201 15.76 -4.77 14.41
N TRP A 202 14.56 -4.99 13.86
CA TRP A 202 13.54 -3.94 13.78
C TRP A 202 12.91 -3.57 15.13
N GLN A 203 12.89 -4.50 16.09
CA GLN A 203 12.43 -4.20 17.45
C GLN A 203 13.46 -3.34 18.19
N GLU A 204 14.74 -3.68 18.07
CA GLU A 204 15.85 -2.90 18.65
C GLU A 204 15.94 -1.49 18.06
N GLY A 205 15.75 -1.33 16.74
CA GLY A 205 15.74 0.01 16.12
C GLY A 205 14.51 0.88 16.45
N ARG A 206 13.51 0.35 17.18
CA ARG A 206 12.31 1.10 17.61
C ARG A 206 12.39 1.55 19.07
N SER A 207 13.23 0.91 19.89
CA SER A 207 13.51 1.32 21.27
C SER A 207 14.45 2.51 21.30
#